data_AF-A0A4Q3TAR1-F1
#
_entry.id   AF-A0A4Q3TAR1-F1
#
_cell.length_a   1.000
_cell.length_b   1.000
_cell.length_c   1.000
_cell.angle_alpha   90.00
_cell.angle_beta   90.00
_cell.angle_gamma   90.00
#
_symmetry.space_group_name_H-M   'P 1'
#
loop_
_entity.id
_entity.type
_entity.pdbx_description
1 polymer ?
#
loop_
_entity_poly.entity_id
_entity_poly.type
_entity_poly.pdbx_seq_one_letter_code
_entity_poly.pdbx_strand_id
1 'polypeptide(L)' 'NADYDGGDLRFPEFGSRTFRPSVGGAVVFSCSLLHEATMVTRGTRYAFLPFLYDEAAAEVRRANLEFLEGAPIAAQP' A
#
# COMPACT_ATOMS: atom_id res chain seq x y z
N ASN A 1 5.60 15.87 0.04
CA ASN A 1 6.15 14.60 0.56
C ASN A 1 7.67 14.54 0.30
N ALA A 2 8.44 15.52 0.79
CA ALA A 2 9.88 15.62 0.52
C ALA A 2 10.72 15.92 1.77
N ASP A 3 10.10 16.31 2.88
CA ASP A 3 10.76 16.65 4.14
C ASP A 3 10.50 15.56 5.20
N TYR A 4 11.15 14.41 5.03
CA TYR A 4 11.15 13.30 5.99
C TYR A 4 12.37 12.40 5.78
N ASP A 5 12.77 11.67 6.82
CA ASP A 5 13.79 10.61 6.73
C ASP A 5 13.17 9.22 6.93
N GLY A 6 13.72 8.21 6.26
CA GLY A 6 13.19 6.84 6.30
C GLY A 6 11.94 6.68 5.44
N GLY A 7 10.99 5.82 5.84
CA GLY A 7 9.72 5.66 5.15
C GLY A 7 9.79 5.00 3.77
N ASP A 8 10.90 4.33 3.47
CA ASP A 8 11.14 3.72 2.16
C ASP A 8 10.49 2.37 2.04
N LEU A 9 10.01 2.04 0.85
CA LEU A 9 9.48 0.71 0.58
C LEU A 9 10.65 -0.26 0.35
N ARG A 10 10.63 -1.41 1.02
CA ARG A 10 11.54 -2.52 0.72
C ARG A 10 10.79 -3.84 0.60
N PHE A 11 11.42 -4.79 -0.08
CA PHE A 11 10.94 -6.16 -0.24
C PHE A 11 11.98 -7.11 0.33
N PRO A 12 11.90 -7.46 1.63
CA PRO A 12 12.95 -8.19 2.32
C PRO A 12 13.30 -9.56 1.71
N GLU A 13 12.35 -10.17 1.00
CA GLU A 13 12.54 -11.42 0.24
C GLU A 13 13.60 -11.31 -0.87
N PHE A 14 13.84 -10.09 -1.38
CA PHE A 14 14.75 -9.82 -2.50
C PHE A 14 15.96 -8.97 -2.09
N GLY A 15 16.26 -8.93 -0.78
CA GLY A 15 17.41 -8.23 -0.21
C GLY A 15 17.09 -6.86 0.40
N SER A 16 18.12 -6.04 0.60
CA SER A 16 18.05 -4.80 1.38
C SER A 16 17.77 -3.54 0.55
N ARG A 17 17.51 -3.67 -0.75
CA ARG A 17 17.25 -2.53 -1.64
C ARG A 17 15.97 -1.79 -1.22
N THR A 18 16.06 -0.47 -1.16
CA THR A 18 14.93 0.41 -0.89
C THR A 18 14.44 1.13 -2.15
N PHE A 19 13.15 1.49 -2.15
CA PHE A 19 12.47 2.19 -3.22
C PHE A 19 11.76 3.44 -2.65
N ARG A 20 12.10 4.60 -3.21
CA ARG A 20 11.48 5.90 -2.89
C ARG A 20 11.04 6.57 -4.18
N PRO A 21 9.75 6.51 -4.55
CA PRO A 21 9.25 7.27 -5.69
C PRO A 21 9.39 8.77 -5.41
N SER A 22 9.57 9.57 -6.47
CA SER A 22 9.48 11.03 -6.39
C SER A 22 8.07 11.46 -5.96
N VAL A 23 7.91 12.73 -5.56
CA VAL A 23 6.58 13.29 -5.28
C VAL A 23 5.69 13.14 -6.52
N GLY A 24 4.53 12.50 -6.37
CA GLY A 24 3.61 12.18 -7.47
C GLY A 24 3.93 10.87 -8.21
N GLY A 25 5.08 10.23 -7.94
CA GLY A 25 5.41 8.90 -8.45
C GLY A 25 4.76 7.78 -7.64
N ALA A 26 4.69 6.59 -8.24
CA ALA A 26 4.13 5.39 -7.61
C ALA A 26 5.07 4.19 -7.76
N VAL A 27 4.96 3.24 -6.82
CA VAL A 27 5.52 1.90 -6.95
C VAL A 27 4.35 0.93 -7.02
N VAL A 28 4.28 0.13 -8.10
CA VAL A 28 3.24 -0.88 -8.31
C VAL A 28 3.88 -2.25 -8.17
N PHE A 29 3.30 -3.10 -7.32
CA PHE A 29 3.82 -4.41 -7.00
C PHE A 29 2.68 -5.38 -6.64
N SER A 30 2.96 -6.68 -6.67
CA SER A 30 1.99 -7.71 -6.28
C SER A 30 1.72 -7.69 -4.77
N CYS A 31 0.45 -7.75 -4.38
CA CYS A 31 0.04 -7.78 -2.97
C CYS A 31 0.54 -9.04 -2.22
N SER A 32 0.94 -10.08 -2.94
CA SER A 32 1.48 -11.32 -2.34
C SER A 32 2.94 -11.19 -1.88
N LEU A 33 3.65 -10.11 -2.24
CA LEU A 33 5.04 -9.91 -1.83
C LEU A 33 5.11 -9.42 -0.39
N LEU A 34 6.04 -9.97 0.40
CA LEU A 34 6.37 -9.40 1.70
C LEU A 34 7.02 -8.04 1.49
N HIS A 35 6.40 -7.01 2.05
CA HIS A 35 6.84 -5.64 1.89
C HIS A 35 6.78 -4.89 3.22
N GLU A 36 7.64 -3.89 3.33
CA GLU A 36 7.78 -3.08 4.52
C GLU A 36 8.00 -1.62 4.13
N ALA A 37 7.33 -0.70 4.83
CA ALA A 37 7.74 0.69 4.91
C ALA A 37 8.74 0.84 6.06
N THR A 38 9.98 1.21 5.76
CA THR A 38 10.99 1.43 6.81
C THR A 38 10.54 2.53 7.76
N MET A 39 11.02 2.49 9.00
CA MET A 39 10.68 3.48 10.03
C MET A 39 10.92 4.91 9.53
N VAL A 40 9.94 5.79 9.70
CA VAL A 40 10.12 7.24 9.53
C VAL A 40 10.75 7.78 10.81
N THR A 41 11.93 8.38 10.72
CA THR A 41 12.70 8.85 11.89
C THR A 41 12.63 10.36 12.09
N ARG A 42 12.24 11.12 11.05
CA ARG A 42 11.98 12.58 11.11
C ARG A 42 10.86 12.94 10.14
N GLY A 43 10.03 13.91 10.51
CA GLY A 43 9.02 14.50 9.64
C GLY A 43 7.77 13.63 9.52
N THR A 44 7.03 13.78 8.43
CA THR A 44 5.81 13.03 8.19
C THR A 44 5.70 12.65 6.72
N ARG A 45 5.47 11.36 6.45
CA ARG A 45 5.27 10.82 5.11
C ARG A 45 3.79 10.47 4.90
N TYR A 46 3.16 11.16 3.97
CA TYR A 46 1.81 10.81 3.52
C TYR A 46 1.90 9.86 2.32
N ALA A 47 1.03 8.86 2.27
CA ALA A 47 0.94 7.91 1.16
C ALA A 47 -0.52 7.64 0.82
N PHE A 48 -0.79 7.45 -0.47
CA PHE A 48 -2.06 6.93 -0.96
C PHE A 48 -1.82 5.46 -1.37
N LEU A 49 -2.56 4.53 -0.76
CA LEU A 49 -2.34 3.09 -0.90
C LEU A 49 -3.60 2.40 -1.48
N PRO A 50 -3.84 2.54 -2.79
CA PRO A 50 -4.94 1.83 -3.43
C PRO A 50 -4.60 0.35 -3.62
N PHE A 51 -5.61 -0.51 -3.51
CA PHE A 51 -5.54 -1.91 -3.93
C PHE A 51 -6.29 -2.07 -5.24
N LEU A 52 -5.57 -2.51 -6.27
CA LEU A 52 -6.14 -2.76 -7.60
C LEU A 52 -6.47 -4.25 -7.74
N TYR A 53 -7.63 -4.56 -8.30
CA TYR A 53 -8.11 -5.92 -8.50
C TYR A 53 -8.99 -5.99 -9.75
N ASP A 54 -9.10 -7.19 -10.32
CA ASP A 54 -9.99 -7.48 -11.44
C ASP A 54 -11.39 -7.88 -10.94
N GLU A 55 -12.27 -8.25 -11.87
CA GLU A 55 -13.64 -8.63 -11.56
C GLU A 55 -13.72 -9.90 -10.69
N ALA A 56 -12.86 -10.89 -10.95
CA ALA A 56 -12.84 -12.12 -10.18
C ALA A 56 -12.45 -11.86 -8.70
N ALA A 57 -11.48 -10.99 -8.46
CA ALA A 57 -11.11 -10.58 -7.12
C ALA A 57 -12.14 -9.61 -6.48
N ALA A 58 -12.89 -8.84 -7.28
CA ALA A 58 -14.00 -8.02 -6.79
C ALA A 58 -15.11 -8.88 -6.16
N GLU A 59 -15.41 -10.03 -6.77
CA GLU A 59 -16.37 -11.02 -6.23
C GLU A 59 -15.93 -11.56 -4.87
N VAL A 60 -14.67 -11.98 -4.76
CA VAL A 60 -14.09 -12.43 -3.49
C VAL A 60 -14.17 -11.32 -2.44
N ARG A 61 -13.80 -10.08 -2.80
CA ARG A 61 -13.87 -8.93 -1.89
C ARG A 61 -15.29 -8.71 -1.40
N ARG A 62 -16.29 -8.74 -2.29
CA ARG A 62 -17.71 -8.54 -1.98
C ARG A 62 -18.23 -9.60 -1.01
N ALA A 63 -17.91 -10.87 -1.25
CA ALA A 63 -18.28 -11.97 -0.37
C ALA A 63 -17.69 -11.81 1.04
N ASN A 64 -16.49 -11.23 1.17
CA ASN A 64 -15.83 -11.06 2.46
C ASN A 64 -16.24 -9.79 3.22
N LEU A 65 -17.09 -8.91 2.65
CA LEU A 65 -17.48 -7.65 3.29
C LEU A 65 -18.18 -7.86 4.64
N GLU A 66 -18.90 -8.97 4.81
CA GLU A 66 -19.62 -9.29 6.05
C GLU A 66 -18.68 -9.52 7.25
N PHE A 67 -17.41 -9.86 7.00
CA PHE A 67 -16.42 -10.13 8.05
C PHE A 67 -15.66 -8.87 8.50
N LEU A 68 -15.93 -7.71 7.91
CA LEU A 68 -15.26 -6.46 8.26
C LEU A 68 -16.00 -5.72 9.38
N GLU A 69 -15.28 -5.41 10.45
CA GLU A 69 -15.83 -4.64 11.57
C GLU A 69 -16.12 -3.19 11.14
N GLY A 70 -17.36 -2.73 11.35
CA GLY A 70 -17.78 -1.35 11.02
C GLY A 70 -17.97 -1.06 9.52
N ALA A 71 -18.27 -2.06 8.69
CA ALA A 71 -18.44 -2.00 7.23
C ALA A 71 -18.71 -0.59 6.64
N PRO A 72 -17.67 0.13 6.16
CA PRO A 72 -17.81 1.49 5.65
C PRO A 72 -18.25 1.57 4.18
N ILE A 73 -18.86 2.72 3.87
CA ILE A 73 -19.47 3.20 2.61
C ILE A 73 -18.86 2.57 1.36
N ALA A 74 -19.72 1.94 0.56
CA ALA A 74 -19.40 1.47 -0.79
C ALA A 74 -18.53 2.52 -1.51
N ALA A 75 -17.33 2.13 -1.92
CA ALA A 75 -16.60 2.88 -2.94
C ALA A 75 -17.47 2.79 -4.21
N GLN A 76 -18.31 3.80 -4.41
CA GLN A 76 -18.99 4.03 -5.66
C GLN A 76 -17.95 4.44 -6.71
N PRO A 77 -18.16 4.08 -7.99
CA PRO A 77 -17.20 4.29 -9.06
C PRO A 77 -16.72 5.73 -9.20
#